data_AF-A0AA35ZD30-F1
#
_entry.id   AF-A0AA35ZD30-F1
#
_cell.length_a   1.000
_cell.length_b   1.000
_cell.length_c   1.000
_cell.angle_alpha   90.00
_cell.angle_beta   90.00
_cell.angle_gamma   90.00
#
_symmetry.space_group_name_H-M   'P 1'
#
loop_
_entity.id
_entity.type
_entity.pdbx_description
1 polymer ?
#
loop_
_entity_poly.entity_id
_entity_poly.type
_entity_poly.pdbx_seq_one_letter_code
_entity_poly.pdbx_strand_id
1 'polypeptide(L)'
;MLASSKVMYLEEFQRNQDISHDDTLWDFIKSHGYSELFQKAYLVPICSSLWSCPTHVVMRLSAFSALSYFNNHHLFQMFSGPQWYIVRGGSQTYIKKIKEDMLSSGCQIRTGYAIKYVSKRDDDCCFEMEEKIKEGQRGVDEMRSED
;
A
#
# COMPACT_ATOMS: atom_id res chain seq x y z
N MET A 1 14.61 -25.09 -22.08
CA MET A 1 14.91 -25.41 -20.67
C MET A 1 14.78 -24.18 -19.75
N LEU A 2 13.73 -23.35 -19.92
CA LEU A 2 13.40 -22.22 -19.02
C LEU A 2 11.89 -22.10 -18.75
N ALA A 3 11.07 -22.99 -19.31
CA ALA A 3 9.62 -23.01 -19.09
C ALA A 3 9.22 -23.77 -17.81
N SER A 4 10.13 -24.53 -17.20
CA SER A 4 9.82 -25.43 -16.07
C SER A 4 10.00 -24.78 -14.68
N SER A 5 10.61 -23.60 -14.58
CA SER A 5 10.76 -22.88 -13.29
C SER A 5 9.58 -21.93 -13.01
N LYS A 6 8.92 -21.42 -14.05
CA LYS A 6 7.81 -20.46 -13.93
C LYS A 6 6.53 -21.08 -13.37
N VAL A 7 6.37 -22.38 -13.60
CA VAL A 7 5.22 -23.17 -13.14
C VAL A 7 5.38 -23.55 -11.65
N MET A 8 6.58 -23.89 -11.19
CA MET A 8 6.83 -24.22 -9.78
C MET A 8 6.47 -23.06 -8.83
N TYR A 9 6.95 -21.83 -9.08
CA TYR A 9 6.72 -20.72 -8.13
C TYR A 9 5.25 -20.29 -8.01
N LEU A 10 4.45 -20.47 -9.08
CA LEU A 10 3.03 -20.09 -9.09
C LEU A 10 2.11 -21.24 -8.67
N GLU A 11 2.45 -22.49 -8.98
CA GLU A 11 1.70 -23.67 -8.50
C GLU A 11 1.92 -23.94 -7.01
N GLU A 12 3.08 -23.55 -6.46
CA GLU A 12 3.38 -23.64 -5.03
C GLU A 12 2.65 -22.53 -4.24
N PHE A 13 2.42 -21.36 -4.84
CA PHE A 13 1.69 -20.25 -4.18
C PHE A 13 0.17 -20.44 -4.15
N GLN A 14 -0.43 -21.17 -5.10
CA GLN A 14 -1.83 -21.60 -4.96
C GLN A 14 -2.01 -22.61 -3.80
N ARG A 15 -0.90 -23.20 -3.30
CA ARG A 15 -0.83 -24.00 -2.06
C ARG A 15 -0.28 -23.22 -0.86
N ASN A 16 -0.22 -21.88 -0.89
CA ASN A 16 0.12 -21.07 0.30
C ASN A 16 -1.00 -21.05 1.36
N GLN A 17 -1.53 -22.22 1.70
CA GLN A 17 -2.33 -22.43 2.90
C GLN A 17 -1.44 -22.66 4.14
N ASP A 18 -0.11 -22.79 3.98
CA ASP A 18 0.83 -23.11 5.06
C ASP A 18 1.59 -21.89 5.65
N ILE A 19 1.43 -20.68 5.11
CA ILE A 19 2.01 -19.48 5.74
C ILE A 19 1.06 -19.04 6.85
N SER A 20 1.50 -19.16 8.10
CA SER A 20 0.74 -18.62 9.22
C SER A 20 0.56 -17.11 9.03
N HIS A 21 -0.64 -16.61 9.30
CA HIS A 21 -0.90 -15.17 9.28
C HIS A 21 -0.06 -14.40 10.30
N ASP A 22 0.48 -15.12 11.29
CA ASP A 22 1.30 -14.58 12.37
C ASP A 22 2.81 -14.56 12.03
N ASP A 23 3.24 -15.20 10.94
CA ASP A 23 4.67 -15.24 10.57
C ASP A 23 5.15 -13.88 10.07
N THR A 24 6.33 -13.49 10.52
CA THR A 24 6.99 -12.28 10.03
C THR A 24 7.78 -12.56 8.75
N LEU A 25 8.08 -11.52 7.98
CA LEU A 25 8.98 -11.62 6.82
C LEU A 25 10.34 -12.21 7.23
N TRP A 26 10.82 -11.92 8.44
CA TRP A 26 12.03 -12.53 8.97
C TRP A 26 11.94 -14.07 9.07
N ASP A 27 10.85 -14.58 9.64
CA ASP A 27 10.64 -16.02 9.84
C ASP A 27 10.57 -16.74 8.50
N PHE A 28 9.87 -16.14 7.53
CA PHE A 28 9.79 -16.65 6.16
C PHE A 28 11.17 -16.69 5.49
N ILE A 29 11.93 -15.59 5.56
CA ILE A 29 13.23 -15.49 4.91
C ILE A 29 14.24 -16.48 5.50
N LYS A 30 14.26 -16.59 6.83
CA LYS A 30 15.18 -17.44 7.56
C LYS A 30 14.90 -18.92 7.29
N SER A 31 13.63 -19.33 7.27
CA SER A 31 13.23 -20.72 7.00
C SER A 31 13.56 -21.18 5.57
N HIS A 32 13.52 -20.27 4.60
CA HIS A 32 13.75 -20.58 3.18
C HIS A 32 15.17 -20.25 2.69
N GLY A 33 16.03 -19.72 3.57
CA GLY A 33 17.45 -19.50 3.27
C GLY A 33 17.75 -18.38 2.27
N TYR A 34 16.93 -17.31 2.22
CA TYR A 34 17.20 -16.20 1.31
C TYR A 34 18.43 -15.38 1.74
N SER A 35 19.25 -15.00 0.77
CA SER A 35 20.53 -14.32 1.02
C SER A 35 20.36 -12.93 1.65
N GLU A 36 21.32 -12.54 2.49
CA GLU A 36 21.39 -11.19 3.06
C GLU A 36 21.44 -10.10 1.98
N LEU A 37 22.09 -10.39 0.84
CA LEU A 37 22.14 -9.49 -0.30
C LEU A 37 20.74 -9.24 -0.87
N PHE A 38 19.93 -10.28 -1.08
CA PHE A 38 18.54 -10.12 -1.54
C PHE A 38 17.72 -9.30 -0.56
N GLN A 39 17.87 -9.56 0.74
CA GLN A 39 17.18 -8.82 1.79
C GLN A 39 17.52 -7.32 1.74
N LYS A 40 18.81 -6.98 1.72
CA LYS A 40 19.29 -5.60 1.80
C LYS A 40 19.13 -4.82 0.48
N ALA A 41 19.34 -5.48 -0.66
CA ALA A 41 19.36 -4.81 -1.97
C ALA A 41 17.98 -4.74 -2.63
N TYR A 42 17.05 -5.63 -2.28
CA TYR A 42 15.75 -5.69 -2.92
C TYR A 42 14.61 -5.58 -1.90
N LEU A 43 14.53 -6.49 -0.94
CA LEU A 43 13.37 -6.61 -0.08
C LEU A 43 13.17 -5.40 0.84
N VAL A 44 14.22 -4.99 1.56
CA VAL A 44 14.16 -3.85 2.48
C VAL A 44 13.83 -2.54 1.75
N PRO A 45 14.52 -2.17 0.66
CA PRO A 45 14.18 -0.97 -0.10
C PRO A 45 12.75 -1.01 -0.64
N ILE A 46 12.33 -2.11 -1.29
CA ILE A 46 11.02 -2.15 -1.93
C ILE A 46 9.89 -2.11 -0.90
N CYS A 47 10.00 -2.83 0.22
CA CYS A 47 8.99 -2.77 1.29
C CYS A 47 8.92 -1.36 1.90
N SER A 48 10.08 -0.75 2.16
CA SER A 48 10.14 0.59 2.76
C SER A 48 9.47 1.62 1.86
N SER A 49 9.68 1.53 0.53
CA SER A 49 9.02 2.40 -0.44
C SER A 49 7.52 2.14 -0.55
N LEU A 50 7.09 0.88 -0.55
CA LEU A 50 5.68 0.51 -0.72
C LEU A 50 4.82 0.88 0.49
N TRP A 51 5.29 0.57 1.70
CA TRP A 51 4.54 0.81 2.93
C TRP A 51 4.98 2.08 3.66
N SER A 52 5.86 2.89 3.04
CA SER A 52 6.39 4.14 3.63
C SER A 52 6.88 3.95 5.08
N CYS A 53 7.48 2.79 5.35
CA CYS A 53 7.89 2.39 6.70
C CYS A 53 9.42 2.45 6.85
N PRO A 54 9.95 2.70 8.07
CA PRO A 54 11.39 2.69 8.28
C PRO A 54 12.01 1.32 7.98
N THR A 55 13.21 1.28 7.40
CA THR A 55 13.88 0.03 6.97
C THR A 55 13.99 -1.03 8.07
N HIS A 56 14.24 -0.61 9.31
CA HIS A 56 14.38 -1.50 10.47
C HIS A 56 13.06 -2.16 10.93
N VAL A 57 11.91 -1.77 10.36
CA VAL A 57 10.61 -2.41 10.65
C VAL A 57 10.22 -3.44 9.60
N VAL A 58 10.84 -3.43 8.41
CA VAL A 58 10.46 -4.29 7.28
C VAL A 58 10.42 -5.76 7.65
N MET A 59 11.42 -6.24 8.40
CA MET A 59 11.51 -7.66 8.78
C MET A 59 10.43 -8.10 9.79
N ARG A 60 9.72 -7.15 10.41
CA ARG A 60 8.56 -7.41 11.30
C ARG A 60 7.22 -7.35 10.58
N LEU A 61 7.20 -7.01 9.28
CA LEU A 61 5.97 -7.05 8.50
C LEU A 61 5.46 -8.50 8.41
N SER A 62 4.14 -8.66 8.32
CA SER A 62 3.52 -9.96 8.05
C SER A 62 4.02 -10.53 6.72
N ALA A 63 4.56 -11.75 6.75
CA ALA A 63 5.00 -12.46 5.54
C ALA A 63 3.84 -12.65 4.57
N PHE A 64 2.68 -13.07 5.08
CA PHE A 64 1.47 -13.24 4.28
C PHE A 64 1.11 -11.96 3.52
N SER A 65 1.06 -10.82 4.21
CA SER A 65 0.67 -9.54 3.60
C SER A 65 1.67 -9.11 2.53
N ALA A 66 2.96 -9.17 2.83
CA ALA A 66 4.00 -8.71 1.92
C ALA A 66 4.12 -9.60 0.67
N LEU A 67 4.16 -10.92 0.84
CA LEU A 67 4.30 -11.86 -0.27
C LEU A 67 3.05 -11.88 -1.16
N SER A 68 1.85 -11.79 -0.56
CA SER A 68 0.60 -11.65 -1.32
C SER A 68 0.59 -10.36 -2.14
N TYR A 69 1.03 -9.25 -1.56
CA TYR A 69 1.16 -7.99 -2.29
C TYR A 69 2.12 -8.12 -3.48
N PHE A 70 3.31 -8.69 -3.28
CA PHE A 70 4.28 -8.89 -4.36
C PHE A 70 3.76 -9.78 -5.48
N ASN A 71 3.02 -10.84 -5.14
CA ASN A 71 2.41 -11.72 -6.12
C ASN A 71 1.34 -10.98 -6.95
N ASN A 72 0.43 -10.28 -6.27
CA ASN A 72 -0.66 -9.54 -6.91
C ASN A 72 -0.17 -8.40 -7.80
N HIS A 73 1.00 -7.83 -7.49
CA HIS A 73 1.60 -6.72 -8.25
C HIS A 73 2.75 -7.17 -9.16
N HIS A 74 2.93 -8.49 -9.35
CA HIS A 74 3.96 -9.07 -10.20
C HIS A 74 5.40 -8.59 -9.90
N LEU A 75 5.68 -8.22 -8.65
CA LEU A 75 6.96 -7.63 -8.27
C LEU A 75 8.12 -8.62 -8.35
N PHE A 76 7.84 -9.92 -8.28
CA PHE A 76 8.83 -10.98 -8.51
C PHE A 76 9.19 -11.19 -10.00
N GLN A 77 8.47 -10.60 -10.95
CA GLN A 77 8.68 -10.80 -12.38
C GLN A 77 9.62 -9.72 -12.95
N MET A 78 10.93 -9.98 -12.94
CA MET A 78 11.95 -8.99 -13.37
C MET A 78 11.89 -8.58 -14.86
N PHE A 79 11.28 -9.38 -15.75
CA PHE A 79 11.37 -9.16 -17.21
C PHE A 79 10.03 -9.03 -17.94
N SER A 80 8.89 -9.07 -17.24
CA SER A 80 7.56 -9.02 -17.87
C SER A 80 6.50 -8.35 -16.99
N GLY A 81 6.84 -7.22 -16.37
CA GLY A 81 5.89 -6.46 -15.58
C GLY A 81 4.73 -5.90 -16.43
N PRO A 82 3.54 -5.70 -15.84
CA PRO A 82 2.45 -5.03 -16.55
C PRO A 82 2.86 -3.60 -16.90
N GLN A 83 2.35 -3.10 -18.03
CA GLN A 83 2.49 -1.69 -18.37
C GLN A 83 1.69 -0.87 -17.36
N TRP A 84 2.38 -0.06 -16.56
CA TRP A 84 1.72 0.89 -15.66
C TRP A 84 1.23 2.09 -16.47
N TYR A 85 -0.08 2.35 -16.43
CA TYR A 85 -0.69 3.51 -17.04
C TYR A 85 -0.80 4.65 -16.04
N ILE A 86 -0.59 5.87 -16.51
CA ILE A 86 -0.80 7.08 -15.72
C ILE A 86 -2.02 7.85 -16.25
N VAL A 87 -2.75 8.48 -15.35
CA VAL A 87 -3.80 9.43 -15.73
C VAL A 87 -3.13 10.76 -16.06
N ARG A 88 -3.37 11.28 -17.27
CA ARG A 88 -2.91 12.63 -17.65
C ARG A 88 -3.51 13.66 -16.70
N GLY A 89 -2.67 14.53 -16.14
CA GLY A 89 -3.07 15.49 -15.10
C GLY A 89 -2.97 14.94 -13.66
N GLY A 90 -2.57 13.68 -13.49
CA GLY A 90 -2.28 13.08 -12.20
C GLY A 90 -3.52 12.75 -11.37
N SER A 91 -3.34 12.62 -10.06
CA SER A 91 -4.39 12.17 -9.14
C SER A 91 -5.58 13.13 -9.05
N GLN A 92 -5.33 14.43 -9.21
CA GLN A 92 -6.37 15.45 -9.18
C GLN A 92 -7.46 15.22 -10.24
N THR A 93 -7.11 14.61 -11.38
CA THR A 93 -8.04 14.33 -12.47
C THR A 93 -9.12 13.33 -12.07
N TYR A 94 -8.77 12.21 -11.45
CA TYR A 94 -9.78 11.25 -11.01
C TYR A 94 -10.51 11.72 -9.75
N ILE A 95 -9.83 12.45 -8.85
CA ILE A 95 -10.48 13.05 -7.67
C ILE A 95 -11.58 14.03 -8.09
N LYS A 96 -11.31 14.88 -9.08
CA LYS A 96 -12.30 15.82 -9.62
C LYS A 96 -13.52 15.09 -10.18
N LYS A 97 -13.31 14.05 -11.00
CA LYS A 97 -14.41 13.26 -11.57
C LYS A 97 -15.25 12.57 -10.50
N ILE A 98 -14.61 11.94 -9.51
CA ILE A 98 -15.32 11.31 -8.39
C ILE A 98 -16.14 12.34 -7.62
N LYS A 99 -15.56 13.52 -7.34
CA LYS A 99 -16.28 14.60 -6.66
C LYS A 99 -17.51 15.06 -7.45
N GLU A 100 -17.38 15.26 -8.76
CA GLU A 100 -18.49 15.66 -9.63
C GLU A 100 -19.62 14.61 -9.64
N ASP A 101 -19.27 13.33 -9.73
CA ASP A 101 -20.21 12.21 -9.75
C ASP A 101 -20.95 12.02 -8.41
N MET A 102 -20.23 12.18 -7.30
CA MET A 102 -20.85 12.15 -5.97
C MET A 102 -21.83 13.32 -5.77
N LEU A 103 -21.45 14.52 -6.21
CA LEU A 103 -22.31 15.72 -6.09
C LEU A 103 -23.55 15.62 -6.99
N SER A 104 -23.42 15.11 -8.21
CA SER A 104 -24.56 14.90 -9.11
C SER A 104 -25.53 13.84 -8.59
N SER A 105 -25.02 12.85 -7.85
CA SER A 105 -25.81 11.83 -7.15
C SER A 105 -26.47 12.33 -5.86
N GLY A 106 -26.33 13.62 -5.52
CA GLY A 106 -26.91 14.23 -4.32
C GLY A 106 -26.11 13.97 -3.03
N CYS A 107 -24.90 13.42 -3.12
CA CYS A 107 -24.04 13.23 -1.95
C CYS A 107 -23.50 14.57 -1.44
N GLN A 108 -23.53 14.77 -0.13
CA GLN A 108 -22.86 15.89 0.52
C GLN A 108 -21.41 15.52 0.84
N ILE A 109 -20.45 16.32 0.36
CA ILE A 109 -19.03 16.16 0.72
C ILE A 109 -18.66 17.26 1.72
N ARG A 110 -18.37 16.87 2.97
CA ARG A 110 -17.97 17.80 4.03
C ARG A 110 -16.47 17.68 4.30
N THR A 111 -15.71 18.70 3.93
CA THR A 111 -14.27 18.78 4.19
C THR A 111 -13.98 19.67 5.40
N GLY A 112 -12.82 19.51 6.03
CA GLY A 112 -12.43 20.34 7.17
C GLY A 112 -13.02 19.89 8.50
N TYR A 113 -13.71 18.75 8.56
CA TYR A 113 -14.22 18.16 9.79
C TYR A 113 -13.42 16.92 10.17
N ALA A 114 -12.92 16.87 11.40
CA ALA A 114 -12.31 15.68 11.97
C ALA A 114 -13.40 14.82 12.62
N ILE A 115 -13.47 13.54 12.27
CA ILE A 115 -14.33 12.58 12.97
C ILE A 115 -13.68 12.27 14.32
N LYS A 116 -14.43 12.44 15.41
CA LYS A 116 -13.97 12.17 16.80
C LYS A 116 -14.49 10.85 17.32
N TYR A 117 -15.78 10.61 17.10
CA TYR A 117 -16.45 9.40 17.54
C TYR A 117 -17.32 8.87 16.42
N VAL A 118 -17.36 7.54 16.34
CA VAL A 118 -18.28 6.79 15.50
C VAL A 118 -19.04 5.87 16.44
N SER A 119 -20.36 5.99 16.47
CA SER A 119 -21.21 5.15 17.31
C SER A 119 -22.31 4.52 16.47
N LYS A 120 -22.59 3.25 16.73
CA LYS A 120 -23.73 2.57 16.14
C LYS A 120 -24.96 2.82 17.00
N ARG A 121 -26.05 3.27 16.39
CA ARG A 121 -27.41 3.16 16.93
C ARG A 121 -28.11 2.07 16.12
N ASP A 122 -29.14 1.44 16.68
CA ASP A 122 -29.78 0.22 16.17
C ASP A 122 -29.69 0.03 14.64
N ASP A 123 -30.26 0.95 13.89
CA ASP A 123 -30.26 0.98 12.41
C ASP A 123 -29.45 2.14 11.78
N ASP A 124 -28.64 2.85 12.55
CA ASP A 124 -27.94 4.06 12.07
C ASP A 124 -26.49 4.18 12.59
N CYS A 125 -25.68 5.00 11.91
CA CYS A 125 -24.32 5.33 12.32
C CYS A 125 -24.24 6.83 12.63
N CYS A 126 -23.97 7.16 13.89
CA CYS A 126 -23.79 8.53 14.34
C CYS A 126 -22.30 8.90 14.34
N PHE A 127 -21.98 10.07 13.77
CA PHE A 127 -20.64 10.63 13.75
C PHE A 127 -20.61 11.92 14.56
N GLU A 128 -19.69 12.01 15.52
CA GLU A 128 -19.35 13.29 16.15
C GLU A 128 -18.17 13.91 15.43
N MET A 129 -18.31 15.16 15.02
CA MET A 129 -17.35 15.86 14.17
C MET A 129 -16.95 17.19 14.80
N GLU A 130 -15.67 17.52 14.68
CA GLU A 130 -15.13 18.83 15.09
C GLU A 130 -14.59 19.56 13.86
N GLU A 131 -14.93 20.83 13.70
CA GLU A 131 -14.38 21.67 12.63
C GLU A 131 -12.89 21.93 12.93
N LYS A 132 -12.03 21.57 11.98
CA LYS A 132 -10.61 21.94 12.07
C LYS A 132 -10.50 23.43 11.79
N ILE A 133 -10.14 24.21 12.82
CA ILE A 133 -9.69 25.59 12.65
C ILE A 133 -8.53 25.56 11.66
N LYS A 134 -8.61 26.37 10.59
CA LYS A 134 -7.54 26.52 9.62
C LYS A 134 -6.30 27.06 10.33
N GLU A 135 -5.38 26.19 10.73
CA GLU A 135 -4.00 26.64 10.96
C GLU A 135 -3.48 27.17 9.62
N GLY A 136 -3.04 28.42 9.64
CA GLY A 136 -2.63 29.16 8.45
C GLY A 136 -1.58 28.41 7.63
N GLN A 137 -1.61 28.67 6.32
CA GLN A 137 -0.58 28.31 5.36
C GLN A 137 0.83 28.52 5.97
N ARG A 138 1.46 27.46 6.47
CA ARG A 138 2.90 27.43 6.68
C ARG A 138 3.52 26.79 5.45
N GLY A 139 4.43 27.55 4.86
CA GLY A 139 4.81 27.51 3.45
C GLY A 139 5.29 26.15 2.95
N VAL A 140 4.77 25.77 1.80
CA VAL A 140 5.43 24.88 0.85
C VAL A 140 6.17 25.79 -0.14
N ASP A 141 7.16 26.54 0.33
CA ASP A 141 8.02 27.38 -0.53
C ASP A 141 9.52 27.35 -0.11
N GLU A 142 9.93 26.54 0.87
CA GLU A 142 11.35 26.33 1.22
C GLU A 142 11.71 24.85 1.15
N MET A 143 11.76 24.28 -0.07
CA MET A 143 12.52 23.04 -0.33
C MET A 143 12.77 22.86 -1.83
N ARG A 144 13.27 23.92 -2.49
CA ARG A 144 13.63 23.86 -3.91
C ARG A 144 14.87 24.69 -4.27
N SER A 145 15.82 24.73 -3.35
CA SER A 145 17.19 25.18 -3.60
C SER A 145 18.11 24.34 -2.73
N GLU A 146 19.15 23.78 -3.34
CA GLU A 146 20.11 22.79 -2.81
C GLU A 146 19.72 21.33 -3.09
N ASP A 147 19.90 20.93 -4.35
CA ASP A 147 20.90 19.92 -4.78
C ASP A 147 21.00 19.89 -6.33
#